data_AF-A0A4W3JEB8-F1
#
_entry.id   AF-A0A4W3JEB8-F1
#
_cell.length_a   1.000
_cell.length_b   1.000
_cell.length_c   1.000
_cell.angle_alpha   90.00
_cell.angle_beta   90.00
_cell.angle_gamma   90.00
#
_symmetry.space_group_name_H-M   'P 1'
#
loop_
_entity.id
_entity.type
_entity.pdbx_description
1 polymer ?
#
loop_
_entity_poly.entity_id
_entity_poly.type
_entity_poly.pdbx_seq_one_letter_code
_entity_poly.pdbx_strand_id
1 'polypeptide(L)'
;QPGFSSCGAIIVRGQPRGGPPPERQINLSNIRAGALARRVAPNQPEAKETPDEPWAWPAREFLRKKLIGKEVCFTVEYKTPQGREYGMMYLGKDTSGENIAESLLSDGLVAVRREGIRGTNPEQARLCELEDQARAAKKGMWGDGGGSQTIRDLKYTIENPRHYVDSNHQKPVNAVIEHVRDGSVVRALLLPDYYLVTVMLSGIKCPTFKREADGVETPEPFAAEAKFFTESRLLQRDVQIILESVQNQVILGTILHPNGNITELLLREGFARCVDWSMAVYTQGPEKLRAGERSAKERKVRIWKDYVAPTANMDQKDKHFVAKVMQIVNADAVVVKLNSGDLKTIHLSSIRPPRLEGEVNQDRRKLRPLYDIPYMFEAREFLRKKLIGKKVNVTVDYIRQATASTDVTPAFPERTCATVTIGGINIAEALVSKGLATVIRYRQDDDQRSSHYDELLAAEARAIKNAKGLHSKREVPIHRVADISGDTQKAKQFLPFLQRAGRSEAVVEYVFSGSRLKLYMPKETCLITFLLAGIECPRGSRNTPTGVQEGEAFSEEATLFTKELVLQREVKGG
;
A
#
# COMPACT_ATOMS: atom_id res chain seq x y z
N GLN A 1 24.08 -18.97 -12.94
CA GLN A 1 22.90 -19.68 -12.39
C GLN A 1 22.14 -20.33 -13.55
N PRO A 2 21.90 -21.65 -13.52
CA PRO A 2 21.08 -22.33 -14.51
C PRO A 2 19.57 -22.12 -14.25
N GLY A 3 18.77 -22.05 -15.31
CA GLY A 3 17.31 -22.16 -15.35
C GLY A 3 16.89 -23.14 -16.46
N PHE A 4 15.64 -23.56 -16.53
CA PHE A 4 15.21 -24.61 -17.46
C PHE A 4 14.15 -24.11 -18.43
N SER A 5 14.36 -24.35 -19.73
CA SER A 5 13.34 -24.10 -20.76
C SER A 5 12.66 -25.40 -21.23
N SER A 6 13.33 -26.54 -21.07
CA SER A 6 12.77 -27.88 -21.27
C SER A 6 13.67 -28.95 -20.63
N CYS A 7 13.26 -30.21 -20.67
CA CYS A 7 13.97 -31.33 -20.04
C CYS A 7 15.41 -31.58 -20.56
N GLY A 8 15.79 -30.98 -21.69
CA GLY A 8 17.15 -31.07 -22.26
C GLY A 8 17.82 -29.71 -22.50
N ALA A 9 17.23 -28.61 -22.05
CA ALA A 9 17.71 -27.25 -22.34
C ALA A 9 17.86 -26.41 -21.07
N ILE A 10 19.08 -25.93 -20.85
CA ILE A 10 19.50 -25.27 -19.62
C ILE A 10 19.99 -23.87 -19.98
N ILE A 11 19.41 -22.85 -19.35
CA ILE A 11 19.78 -21.45 -19.50
C ILE A 11 20.80 -21.11 -18.42
N VAL A 12 22.05 -20.88 -18.78
CA VAL A 12 23.09 -20.42 -17.86
C VAL A 12 23.22 -18.90 -17.90
N ARG A 13 23.41 -18.29 -16.74
CA ARG A 13 23.68 -16.85 -16.58
C ARG A 13 25.07 -16.61 -16.01
N GLY A 14 25.77 -15.62 -16.56
CA GLY A 14 27.06 -15.11 -16.04
C GLY A 14 26.92 -14.29 -14.76
N GLN A 15 28.03 -13.68 -14.31
CA GLN A 15 28.00 -12.75 -13.18
C GLN A 15 27.49 -11.36 -13.63
N PRO A 16 26.62 -10.70 -12.85
CA PRO A 16 26.15 -9.36 -13.17
C PRO A 16 27.30 -8.35 -13.13
N ARG A 17 27.44 -7.55 -14.18
CA ARG A 17 28.43 -6.45 -14.28
C ARG A 17 27.71 -5.19 -14.74
N GLY A 18 27.28 -4.34 -13.80
CA GLY A 18 26.58 -3.09 -14.10
C GLY A 18 25.12 -3.22 -14.58
N GLY A 19 24.58 -4.44 -14.64
CA GLY A 19 23.20 -4.72 -15.07
C GLY A 19 22.87 -6.22 -15.04
N PRO A 20 21.69 -6.63 -15.56
CA PRO A 20 21.35 -8.04 -15.72
C PRO A 20 22.41 -8.80 -16.53
N PRO A 21 22.87 -9.98 -16.08
CA PRO A 21 23.93 -10.72 -16.74
C PRO A 21 23.45 -11.32 -18.07
N PRO A 22 24.36 -11.56 -19.03
CA PRO A 22 24.02 -12.26 -20.26
C PRO A 22 23.56 -13.69 -19.97
N GLU A 23 22.60 -14.16 -20.77
CA GLU A 23 22.07 -15.51 -20.72
C GLU A 23 22.51 -16.32 -21.93
N ARG A 24 22.68 -17.62 -21.73
CA ARG A 24 23.00 -18.55 -22.81
C ARG A 24 22.24 -19.85 -22.62
N GLN A 25 21.50 -20.31 -23.64
CA GLN A 25 20.82 -21.60 -23.60
C GLN A 25 21.70 -22.68 -24.19
N ILE A 26 21.99 -23.71 -23.40
CA ILE A 26 22.75 -24.90 -23.79
C ILE A 26 21.80 -26.09 -23.79
N ASN A 27 21.73 -26.79 -24.92
CA ASN A 27 20.98 -28.03 -25.05
C ASN A 27 21.95 -29.21 -24.84
N LEU A 28 21.57 -30.19 -24.04
CA LEU A 28 22.41 -31.36 -23.79
C LEU A 28 22.56 -32.18 -25.07
N SER A 29 23.79 -32.41 -25.51
CA SER A 29 24.08 -33.21 -26.71
C SER A 29 23.85 -34.70 -26.47
N ASN A 30 23.70 -35.45 -27.56
CA ASN A 30 23.64 -36.92 -27.59
C ASN A 30 22.50 -37.60 -26.79
N ILE A 31 21.62 -36.84 -26.14
CA ILE A 31 20.47 -37.38 -25.41
C ILE A 31 19.14 -36.86 -25.99
N ARG A 32 18.08 -37.60 -25.71
CA ARG A 32 16.68 -37.25 -26.00
C ARG A 32 15.89 -37.32 -24.71
N ALA A 33 15.36 -36.18 -24.30
CA ALA A 33 14.48 -36.05 -23.16
C ALA A 33 13.02 -35.93 -23.61
N GLY A 34 12.09 -36.30 -22.72
CA GLY A 34 10.66 -36.12 -22.96
C GLY A 34 10.25 -34.64 -23.03
N ALA A 35 9.24 -34.34 -23.82
CA ALA A 35 8.67 -33.00 -23.90
C ALA A 35 7.81 -32.69 -22.67
N LEU A 36 8.03 -31.52 -22.04
CA LEU A 36 7.14 -31.01 -21.01
C LEU A 36 5.84 -30.48 -21.62
N ALA A 37 4.79 -30.49 -20.82
CA ALA A 37 3.50 -29.95 -21.17
C ALA A 37 3.60 -28.48 -21.63
N ARG A 38 2.80 -28.12 -22.62
CA ARG A 38 2.78 -26.79 -23.22
C ARG A 38 1.36 -26.24 -23.22
N ARG A 39 1.21 -25.08 -22.60
CA ARG A 39 0.01 -24.27 -22.71
C ARG A 39 -0.05 -23.59 -24.07
N VAL A 40 -1.24 -23.55 -24.64
CA VAL A 40 -1.52 -22.83 -25.89
C VAL A 40 -1.35 -21.33 -25.66
N ALA A 41 -0.68 -20.66 -26.60
CA ALA A 41 -0.53 -19.22 -26.56
C ALA A 41 -1.87 -18.53 -26.89
N PRO A 42 -2.23 -17.41 -26.24
CA PRO A 42 -3.52 -16.74 -26.46
C PRO A 42 -3.78 -16.30 -27.90
N ASN A 43 -2.73 -16.15 -28.71
CA ASN A 43 -2.77 -15.77 -30.12
C ASN A 43 -2.93 -16.97 -31.08
N GLN A 44 -3.10 -18.20 -30.56
CA GLN A 44 -3.28 -19.43 -31.34
C GLN A 44 -4.47 -20.24 -30.80
N PRO A 45 -5.71 -19.74 -30.90
CA PRO A 45 -6.89 -20.34 -30.26
C PRO A 45 -7.23 -21.76 -30.78
N GLU A 46 -6.75 -22.15 -31.97
CA GLU A 46 -6.99 -23.48 -32.56
C GLU A 46 -6.00 -24.56 -32.09
N ALA A 47 -4.89 -24.18 -31.45
CA ALA A 47 -3.93 -25.14 -30.94
C ALA A 47 -4.48 -25.83 -29.67
N LYS A 48 -4.14 -27.11 -29.48
CA LYS A 48 -4.49 -27.88 -28.28
C LYS A 48 -3.34 -27.88 -27.28
N GLU A 49 -3.67 -27.89 -25.99
CA GLU A 49 -2.69 -28.08 -24.92
C GLU A 49 -2.04 -29.46 -25.07
N THR A 50 -0.73 -29.52 -24.95
CA THR A 50 0.01 -30.80 -25.00
C THR A 50 0.38 -31.22 -23.58
N PRO A 51 0.05 -32.44 -23.15
CA PRO A 51 0.45 -32.95 -21.83
C PRO A 51 1.95 -33.23 -21.76
N ASP A 52 2.46 -33.53 -20.57
CA ASP A 52 3.84 -34.03 -20.41
C ASP A 52 3.97 -35.39 -21.12
N GLU A 53 5.10 -35.61 -21.79
CA GLU A 53 5.51 -36.97 -22.17
C GLU A 53 5.92 -37.75 -20.89
N PRO A 54 5.76 -39.08 -20.86
CA PRO A 54 6.22 -39.90 -19.74
C PRO A 54 7.68 -39.58 -19.38
N TRP A 55 7.93 -39.46 -18.08
CA TRP A 55 9.23 -39.15 -17.48
C TRP A 55 9.82 -37.76 -17.77
N ALA A 56 9.15 -36.91 -18.55
CA ALA A 56 9.61 -35.54 -18.82
C ALA A 56 9.68 -34.68 -17.55
N TRP A 57 8.63 -34.71 -16.71
CA TRP A 57 8.62 -33.95 -15.47
C TRP A 57 9.64 -34.44 -14.43
N PRO A 58 9.73 -35.76 -14.11
CA PRO A 58 10.79 -36.28 -13.25
C PRO A 58 12.20 -35.89 -13.70
N ALA A 59 12.47 -35.95 -15.01
CA ALA A 59 13.76 -35.60 -15.57
C ALA A 59 14.07 -34.09 -15.43
N ARG A 60 13.07 -33.22 -15.63
CA ARG A 60 13.19 -31.79 -15.28
C ARG A 60 13.47 -31.58 -13.81
N GLU A 61 12.72 -32.23 -12.91
CA GLU A 61 12.87 -32.08 -11.46
C GLU A 61 14.23 -32.56 -10.95
N PHE A 62 14.76 -33.63 -11.55
CA PHE A 62 16.12 -34.10 -11.30
C PHE A 62 17.15 -33.00 -11.58
N LEU A 63 17.09 -32.41 -12.79
CA LEU A 63 17.98 -31.32 -13.16
C LEU A 63 17.80 -30.10 -12.26
N ARG A 64 16.55 -29.75 -11.93
CA ARG A 64 16.24 -28.60 -11.08
C ARG A 64 16.88 -28.72 -9.70
N LYS A 65 16.65 -29.85 -9.03
CA LYS A 65 17.19 -30.11 -7.69
C LYS A 65 18.71 -30.16 -7.68
N LYS A 66 19.32 -30.60 -8.79
CA LYS A 66 20.77 -30.76 -8.90
C LYS A 66 21.50 -29.46 -9.27
N LEU A 67 20.95 -28.67 -10.18
CA LEU A 67 21.68 -27.57 -10.82
C LEU A 67 21.28 -26.18 -10.35
N ILE A 68 20.05 -25.95 -9.89
CA ILE A 68 19.60 -24.59 -9.54
C ILE A 68 20.52 -23.97 -8.49
N GLY A 69 21.02 -22.77 -8.82
CA GLY A 69 21.96 -22.03 -7.95
C GLY A 69 23.40 -22.55 -7.95
N LYS A 70 23.74 -23.61 -8.71
CA LYS A 70 25.10 -24.13 -8.83
C LYS A 70 25.88 -23.47 -9.97
N GLU A 71 27.20 -23.53 -9.84
CA GLU A 71 28.16 -23.21 -10.91
C GLU A 71 28.36 -24.46 -11.77
N VAL A 72 28.38 -24.28 -13.09
CA VAL A 72 28.52 -25.35 -14.08
C VAL A 72 29.55 -24.96 -15.11
N CYS A 73 30.28 -25.94 -15.61
CA CYS A 73 31.15 -25.83 -16.77
C CYS A 73 30.43 -26.48 -17.96
N PHE A 74 30.61 -25.96 -19.17
CA PHE A 74 30.01 -26.56 -20.37
C PHE A 74 30.89 -26.36 -21.59
N THR A 75 30.77 -27.27 -22.54
CA THR A 75 31.37 -27.18 -23.87
C THR A 75 30.26 -27.05 -24.91
N VAL A 76 30.54 -26.39 -26.03
CA VAL A 76 29.61 -26.33 -27.17
C VAL A 76 30.21 -27.15 -28.30
N GLU A 77 29.53 -28.23 -28.68
CA GLU A 77 29.97 -29.16 -29.70
C GLU A 77 29.53 -28.71 -31.09
N TYR A 78 28.26 -28.32 -31.22
CA TYR A 78 27.71 -27.84 -32.48
C TYR A 78 26.59 -26.83 -32.27
N LYS A 79 26.36 -26.02 -33.31
CA LYS A 79 25.28 -25.03 -33.37
C LYS A 79 24.43 -25.30 -34.60
N THR A 80 23.12 -25.33 -34.42
CA THR A 80 22.20 -25.51 -35.56
C THR A 80 22.13 -24.23 -36.39
N PRO A 81 21.71 -24.28 -37.67
CA PRO A 81 21.48 -23.09 -38.48
C PRO A 81 20.49 -22.09 -37.84
N GLN A 82 19.58 -22.58 -37.00
CA GLN A 82 18.61 -21.79 -36.24
C GLN A 82 19.21 -21.18 -34.96
N GLY A 83 20.52 -21.35 -34.72
CA GLY A 83 21.24 -20.78 -33.60
C GLY A 83 21.18 -21.57 -32.29
N ARG A 84 20.61 -22.78 -32.28
CA ARG A 84 20.55 -23.61 -31.06
C ARG A 84 21.91 -24.26 -30.80
N GLU A 85 22.42 -24.09 -29.60
CA GLU A 85 23.73 -24.63 -29.20
C GLU A 85 23.56 -25.94 -28.44
N TYR A 86 24.33 -26.95 -28.82
CA TYR A 86 24.35 -28.27 -28.19
C TYR A 86 25.73 -28.58 -27.65
N GLY A 87 25.79 -29.22 -26.48
CA GLY A 87 27.03 -29.74 -25.93
C GLY A 87 26.87 -30.36 -24.56
N MET A 88 28.00 -30.60 -23.90
CA MET A 88 28.08 -31.28 -22.60
C MET A 88 28.08 -30.28 -21.46
N MET A 89 27.50 -30.67 -20.31
CA MET A 89 27.48 -29.87 -19.10
C MET A 89 28.02 -30.67 -17.92
N TYR A 90 28.88 -30.02 -17.13
CA TYR A 90 29.58 -30.58 -16.00
C TYR A 90 29.28 -29.76 -14.74
N LEU A 91 29.00 -30.45 -13.64
CA LEU A 91 28.82 -29.80 -12.34
C LEU A 91 30.18 -29.41 -11.76
N GLY A 92 30.43 -28.11 -11.59
CA GLY A 92 31.72 -27.61 -11.11
C GLY A 92 32.30 -26.51 -12.01
N LYS A 93 33.61 -26.30 -11.90
CA LYS A 93 34.34 -25.22 -12.58
C LYS A 93 35.04 -25.67 -13.87
N ASP A 94 35.25 -26.97 -14.01
CA ASP A 94 35.93 -27.59 -15.13
C ASP A 94 35.19 -28.85 -15.60
N THR A 95 35.74 -29.53 -16.60
CA THR A 95 35.16 -30.73 -17.22
C THR A 95 35.50 -32.03 -16.47
N SER A 96 36.17 -31.96 -15.31
CA SER A 96 36.40 -33.13 -14.45
C SER A 96 35.21 -33.43 -13.54
N GLY A 97 34.29 -32.47 -13.43
CA GLY A 97 33.06 -32.60 -12.66
C GLY A 97 32.09 -33.63 -13.25
N GLU A 98 30.99 -33.84 -12.53
CA GLU A 98 29.97 -34.79 -12.95
C GLU A 98 29.27 -34.36 -14.24
N ASN A 99 29.25 -35.24 -15.25
CA ASN A 99 28.54 -35.00 -16.51
C ASN A 99 27.02 -35.19 -16.33
N ILE A 100 26.26 -34.13 -16.61
CA ILE A 100 24.81 -34.09 -16.40
C ILE A 100 24.04 -35.03 -17.33
N ALA A 101 24.50 -35.20 -18.57
CA ALA A 101 23.86 -36.13 -19.51
C ALA A 101 24.03 -37.59 -19.05
N GLU A 102 25.22 -37.93 -18.53
CA GLU A 102 25.50 -39.24 -17.94
C GLU A 102 24.62 -39.51 -16.72
N SER A 103 24.46 -38.53 -15.81
CA SER A 103 23.58 -38.70 -14.64
C SER A 103 22.13 -38.97 -15.04
N LEU A 104 21.61 -38.25 -16.04
CA LEU A 104 20.24 -38.44 -16.53
C LEU A 104 20.02 -39.83 -17.13
N LEU A 105 20.99 -40.32 -17.91
CA LEU A 105 20.93 -41.66 -18.49
C LEU A 105 21.00 -42.74 -17.41
N SER A 106 21.89 -42.59 -16.43
CA SER A 106 22.11 -43.55 -15.33
C SER A 106 20.87 -43.77 -14.46
N ASP A 107 20.00 -42.76 -14.37
CA ASP A 107 18.72 -42.83 -13.65
C ASP A 107 17.52 -43.16 -14.57
N GLY A 108 17.77 -43.42 -15.85
CA GLY A 108 16.73 -43.79 -16.82
C GLY A 108 15.73 -42.65 -17.09
N LEU A 109 16.19 -41.41 -17.01
CA LEU A 109 15.35 -40.21 -17.18
C LEU A 109 15.31 -39.70 -18.63
N VAL A 110 16.29 -40.08 -19.43
CA VAL A 110 16.43 -39.74 -20.85
C VAL A 110 16.95 -40.95 -21.62
N ALA A 111 16.85 -40.90 -22.94
CA ALA A 111 17.40 -41.91 -23.85
C ALA A 111 18.57 -41.35 -24.67
N VAL A 112 19.43 -42.22 -25.19
CA VAL A 112 20.52 -41.81 -26.10
C VAL A 112 19.95 -41.49 -27.47
N ARG A 113 20.39 -40.38 -28.08
CA ARG A 113 20.10 -40.09 -29.49
C ARG A 113 21.04 -40.92 -30.36
N ARG A 114 20.50 -41.99 -30.96
CA ARG A 114 21.27 -42.95 -31.78
C ARG A 114 21.48 -42.51 -33.23
N GLU A 115 20.78 -41.47 -33.68
CA GLU A 115 20.95 -40.91 -35.03
C GLU A 115 22.35 -40.28 -35.20
N GLY A 116 23.13 -40.81 -36.15
CA GLY A 116 24.47 -40.29 -36.47
C GLY A 116 25.60 -40.82 -35.59
N ILE A 117 25.37 -41.84 -34.74
CA ILE A 117 26.44 -42.52 -34.00
C ILE A 117 27.41 -43.16 -35.00
N ARG A 118 28.66 -42.68 -35.01
CA ARG A 118 29.78 -43.38 -35.64
C ARG A 118 30.44 -44.18 -34.53
N GLY A 119 30.49 -45.50 -34.66
CA GLY A 119 30.93 -46.46 -33.61
C GLY A 119 32.39 -46.32 -33.12
N THR A 120 33.04 -45.19 -33.39
CA THR A 120 34.41 -44.85 -33.01
C THR A 120 34.51 -43.72 -31.98
N ASN A 121 33.40 -43.11 -31.51
CA ASN A 121 33.44 -42.08 -30.45
C ASN A 121 33.32 -42.71 -29.04
N PRO A 122 34.37 -42.67 -28.19
CA PRO A 122 34.34 -43.24 -26.84
C PRO A 122 33.29 -42.62 -25.91
N GLU A 123 32.99 -41.32 -26.05
CA GLU A 123 31.99 -40.66 -25.22
C GLU A 123 30.57 -41.17 -25.53
N GLN A 124 30.25 -41.37 -26.81
CA GLN A 124 28.95 -41.92 -27.20
C GLN A 124 28.81 -43.39 -26.80
N ALA A 125 29.90 -44.17 -26.85
CA ALA A 125 29.91 -45.54 -26.36
C ALA A 125 29.58 -45.61 -24.86
N ARG A 126 30.18 -44.72 -24.05
CA ARG A 126 29.88 -44.59 -22.62
C ARG A 126 28.42 -44.23 -22.35
N LEU A 127 27.83 -43.31 -23.10
CA LEU A 127 26.40 -42.97 -22.95
C LEU A 127 25.48 -44.17 -23.25
N CYS A 128 25.81 -44.97 -24.27
CA CYS A 128 25.06 -46.20 -24.58
C CYS A 128 25.17 -47.23 -23.44
N GLU A 129 26.36 -47.39 -22.87
CA GLU A 129 26.58 -48.29 -21.73
C GLU A 129 25.72 -47.89 -20.52
N LEU A 130 25.70 -46.59 -20.16
CA LEU A 130 24.88 -46.09 -19.06
C LEU A 130 23.38 -46.29 -19.30
N GLU A 131 22.92 -46.12 -20.55
CA GLU A 131 21.53 -46.41 -20.92
C GLU A 131 21.20 -47.90 -20.77
N ASP A 132 22.09 -48.78 -21.23
CA ASP A 132 21.90 -50.23 -21.14
C ASP A 132 21.92 -50.71 -19.68
N GLN A 133 22.77 -50.11 -18.83
CA GLN A 133 22.77 -50.33 -17.38
C GLN A 133 21.44 -49.88 -16.73
N ALA A 134 20.95 -48.69 -17.08
CA ALA A 134 19.67 -48.19 -16.56
C ALA A 134 18.48 -49.06 -17.03
N ARG A 135 18.54 -49.59 -18.25
CA ARG A 135 17.55 -50.52 -18.80
C ARG A 135 17.57 -51.87 -18.10
N ALA A 136 18.75 -52.45 -17.90
CA ALA A 136 18.91 -53.70 -17.15
C ALA A 136 18.43 -53.56 -15.69
N ALA A 137 18.66 -52.40 -15.09
CA ALA A 137 18.19 -52.07 -13.74
C ALA A 137 16.71 -51.62 -13.69
N LYS A 138 15.99 -51.58 -14.83
CA LYS A 138 14.59 -51.14 -14.93
C LYS A 138 14.32 -49.78 -14.29
N LYS A 139 15.25 -48.84 -14.42
CA LYS A 139 15.14 -47.49 -13.85
C LYS A 139 14.32 -46.56 -14.74
N GLY A 140 13.56 -45.67 -14.11
CA GLY A 140 12.88 -44.58 -14.81
C GLY A 140 12.00 -45.06 -15.96
N MET A 141 12.23 -44.52 -17.15
CA MET A 141 11.50 -44.86 -18.38
C MET A 141 11.64 -46.31 -18.83
N TRP A 142 12.61 -47.05 -18.28
CA TRP A 142 12.83 -48.47 -18.55
C TRP A 142 12.11 -49.40 -17.56
N GLY A 143 11.42 -48.84 -16.56
CA GLY A 143 10.60 -49.60 -15.63
C GLY A 143 9.32 -50.15 -16.27
N ASP A 144 8.71 -51.13 -15.60
CA ASP A 144 7.42 -51.68 -16.02
C ASP A 144 6.30 -50.64 -15.79
N GLY A 145 5.38 -50.47 -16.75
CA GLY A 145 4.18 -49.61 -16.58
C GLY A 145 4.11 -48.30 -17.38
N GLY A 146 5.01 -48.06 -18.34
CA GLY A 146 4.87 -47.01 -19.36
C GLY A 146 4.95 -45.55 -18.88
N GLY A 147 5.05 -45.32 -17.57
CA GLY A 147 5.31 -44.00 -16.98
C GLY A 147 4.12 -43.04 -16.93
N SER A 148 2.89 -43.52 -17.12
CA SER A 148 1.68 -42.66 -17.10
C SER A 148 1.51 -41.88 -15.79
N GLN A 149 1.90 -42.46 -14.66
CA GLN A 149 1.89 -41.84 -13.33
C GLN A 149 2.83 -40.63 -13.18
N THR A 150 3.73 -40.43 -14.15
CA THR A 150 4.67 -39.30 -14.16
C THR A 150 4.15 -38.09 -14.94
N ILE A 151 3.04 -38.26 -15.65
CA ILE A 151 2.37 -37.20 -16.41
C ILE A 151 1.53 -36.40 -15.42
N ARG A 152 1.80 -35.09 -15.34
CA ARG A 152 1.03 -34.21 -14.45
C ARG A 152 -0.30 -33.83 -15.09
N ASP A 153 -1.34 -33.80 -14.26
CA ASP A 153 -2.58 -33.11 -14.58
C ASP A 153 -2.42 -31.61 -14.30
N LEU A 154 -1.88 -30.87 -15.27
CA LEU A 154 -1.65 -29.43 -15.13
C LEU A 154 -2.95 -28.63 -15.20
N LYS A 155 -3.20 -27.84 -14.16
CA LYS A 155 -4.41 -27.02 -14.06
C LYS A 155 -4.06 -25.55 -14.21
N TYR A 156 -4.51 -24.93 -15.30
CA TYR A 156 -4.20 -23.53 -15.63
C TYR A 156 -5.24 -22.52 -15.14
N THR A 157 -6.39 -23.01 -14.68
CA THR A 157 -7.52 -22.22 -14.22
C THR A 157 -8.09 -22.85 -12.96
N ILE A 158 -8.39 -22.02 -11.96
CA ILE A 158 -9.12 -22.45 -10.77
C ILE A 158 -10.58 -22.05 -10.97
N GLU A 159 -11.51 -23.01 -10.88
CA GLU A 159 -12.94 -22.76 -11.10
C GLU A 159 -13.52 -21.75 -10.10
N ASN A 160 -13.23 -21.94 -8.81
CA ASN A 160 -13.61 -21.02 -7.75
C ASN A 160 -12.36 -20.53 -6.97
N PRO A 161 -11.67 -19.50 -7.48
CA PRO A 161 -10.41 -19.04 -6.88
C PRO A 161 -10.57 -18.57 -5.43
N ARG A 162 -11.71 -17.93 -5.09
CA ARG A 162 -11.97 -17.48 -3.72
C ARG A 162 -12.08 -18.65 -2.76
N HIS A 163 -12.92 -19.62 -3.08
CA HIS A 163 -13.07 -20.82 -2.26
C HIS A 163 -11.75 -21.58 -2.13
N TYR A 164 -10.98 -21.69 -3.21
CA TYR A 164 -9.66 -22.33 -3.18
C TYR A 164 -8.72 -21.64 -2.18
N VAL A 165 -8.58 -20.31 -2.25
CA VAL A 165 -7.76 -19.57 -1.28
C VAL A 165 -8.27 -19.74 0.15
N ASP A 166 -9.57 -19.57 0.37
CA ASP A 166 -10.18 -19.66 1.71
C ASP A 166 -10.00 -21.05 2.34
N SER A 167 -10.14 -22.12 1.55
CA SER A 167 -9.99 -23.51 1.99
C SER A 167 -8.57 -23.89 2.42
N ASN A 168 -7.56 -23.13 1.98
CA ASN A 168 -6.18 -23.33 2.42
C ASN A 168 -5.90 -22.70 3.80
N HIS A 169 -6.83 -21.91 4.34
CA HIS A 169 -6.75 -21.31 5.68
C HIS A 169 -5.42 -20.59 5.95
N GLN A 170 -4.87 -19.91 4.95
CA GLN A 170 -3.58 -19.21 5.01
C GLN A 170 -2.41 -20.11 5.46
N LYS A 171 -2.53 -21.44 5.30
CA LYS A 171 -1.42 -22.37 5.54
C LYS A 171 -0.43 -22.29 4.37
N PRO A 172 0.89 -22.37 4.63
CA PRO A 172 1.87 -22.37 3.55
C PRO A 172 1.69 -23.59 2.62
N VAL A 173 1.53 -23.32 1.32
CA VAL A 173 1.39 -24.33 0.27
C VAL A 173 2.73 -24.50 -0.43
N ASN A 174 3.22 -25.74 -0.58
CA ASN A 174 4.45 -26.01 -1.30
C ASN A 174 4.29 -25.66 -2.78
N ALA A 175 5.27 -24.99 -3.37
CA ALA A 175 5.23 -24.58 -4.76
C ALA A 175 6.62 -24.48 -5.39
N VAL A 176 6.65 -24.48 -6.71
CA VAL A 176 7.85 -24.16 -7.51
C VAL A 176 7.59 -22.90 -8.31
N ILE A 177 8.50 -21.93 -8.26
CA ILE A 177 8.38 -20.71 -9.07
C ILE A 177 8.79 -21.00 -10.51
N GLU A 178 7.83 -20.99 -11.42
CA GLU A 178 8.05 -21.37 -12.83
C GLU A 178 8.54 -20.19 -13.67
N HIS A 179 8.03 -19.00 -13.40
CA HIS A 179 8.37 -17.80 -14.17
C HIS A 179 8.25 -16.54 -13.31
N VAL A 180 9.07 -15.53 -13.59
CA VAL A 180 8.99 -14.22 -12.94
C VAL A 180 8.61 -13.20 -14.01
N ARG A 181 7.42 -12.59 -13.88
CA ARG A 181 6.95 -11.58 -14.82
C ARG A 181 7.65 -10.25 -14.57
N ASP A 182 7.63 -9.82 -13.31
CA ASP A 182 8.31 -8.64 -12.78
C ASP A 182 8.74 -8.92 -11.33
N GLY A 183 9.33 -7.94 -10.64
CA GLY A 183 9.84 -8.14 -9.27
C GLY A 183 8.80 -8.64 -8.27
N SER A 184 7.51 -8.34 -8.46
CA SER A 184 6.43 -8.64 -7.52
C SER A 184 5.36 -9.61 -8.06
N VAL A 185 5.47 -10.06 -9.31
CA VAL A 185 4.51 -10.97 -9.94
C VAL A 185 5.22 -12.18 -10.53
N VAL A 186 4.81 -13.36 -10.09
CA VAL A 186 5.39 -14.65 -10.51
C VAL A 186 4.31 -15.62 -10.99
N ARG A 187 4.72 -16.64 -11.74
CA ARG A 187 3.94 -17.86 -11.95
C ARG A 187 4.48 -18.94 -11.02
N ALA A 188 3.60 -19.59 -10.29
CA ALA A 188 3.94 -20.66 -9.36
C ALA A 188 3.15 -21.91 -9.69
N LEU A 189 3.81 -23.06 -9.66
CA LEU A 189 3.19 -24.37 -9.70
C LEU A 189 2.91 -24.82 -8.27
N LEU A 190 1.65 -24.80 -7.84
CA LEU A 190 1.24 -25.25 -6.51
C LEU A 190 1.22 -26.78 -6.47
N LEU A 191 1.73 -27.34 -5.37
CA LEU A 191 1.80 -28.77 -5.11
C LEU A 191 0.82 -29.15 -4.00
N PRO A 192 0.26 -30.37 -4.01
CA PRO A 192 0.54 -31.47 -4.95
C PRO A 192 -0.28 -31.45 -6.25
N ASP A 193 -1.32 -30.62 -6.34
CA ASP A 193 -2.35 -30.72 -7.40
C ASP A 193 -1.99 -30.06 -8.74
N TYR A 194 -0.76 -29.56 -8.87
CA TYR A 194 -0.20 -28.99 -10.10
C TYR A 194 -0.99 -27.82 -10.71
N TYR A 195 -1.53 -26.94 -9.86
CA TYR A 195 -2.11 -25.67 -10.31
C TYR A 195 -1.03 -24.67 -10.71
N LEU A 196 -1.01 -24.25 -11.98
CA LEU A 196 -0.12 -23.20 -12.47
C LEU A 196 -0.80 -21.83 -12.38
N VAL A 197 -0.56 -21.12 -11.28
CA VAL A 197 -1.23 -19.86 -10.93
C VAL A 197 -0.34 -18.64 -11.12
N THR A 198 -0.96 -17.47 -11.21
CA THR A 198 -0.25 -16.19 -11.06
C THR A 198 -0.32 -15.77 -9.59
N VAL A 199 0.83 -15.47 -9.00
CA VAL A 199 0.94 -14.94 -7.64
C VAL A 199 1.50 -13.53 -7.72
N MET A 200 0.79 -12.57 -7.12
CA MET A 200 1.25 -11.20 -6.89
C MET A 200 1.57 -11.04 -5.40
N LEU A 201 2.75 -10.50 -5.10
CA LEU A 201 3.17 -10.26 -3.72
C LEU A 201 2.23 -9.24 -3.05
N SER A 202 1.58 -9.67 -1.99
CA SER A 202 0.68 -8.87 -1.16
C SER A 202 1.41 -7.69 -0.49
N GLY A 203 0.74 -6.55 -0.38
CA GLY A 203 1.24 -5.37 0.31
C GLY A 203 2.28 -4.55 -0.45
N ILE A 204 2.81 -5.02 -1.58
CA ILE A 204 3.86 -4.31 -2.33
C ILE A 204 3.57 -4.24 -3.83
N LYS A 205 4.28 -3.34 -4.52
CA LYS A 205 4.33 -3.27 -5.98
C LYS A 205 5.73 -2.89 -6.44
N CYS A 206 6.29 -3.67 -7.36
CA CYS A 206 7.51 -3.33 -8.08
C CYS A 206 7.22 -2.50 -9.34
N PRO A 207 8.22 -1.78 -9.89
CA PRO A 207 8.17 -1.26 -11.25
C PRO A 207 7.88 -2.40 -12.25
N THR A 208 7.08 -2.09 -13.25
CA THR A 208 6.54 -3.06 -14.21
C THR A 208 7.03 -2.79 -15.63
N PHE A 209 6.71 -3.70 -16.55
CA PHE A 209 6.93 -3.52 -17.98
C PHE A 209 5.62 -3.00 -18.60
N LYS A 210 5.64 -1.78 -19.14
CA LYS A 210 4.49 -1.22 -19.85
C LYS A 210 4.41 -1.84 -21.23
N ARG A 211 3.22 -2.30 -21.60
CA ARG A 211 2.98 -2.87 -22.92
C ARG A 211 2.32 -1.82 -23.80
N GLU A 212 3.02 -1.41 -24.84
CA GLU A 212 2.51 -0.46 -25.84
C GLU A 212 1.53 -1.16 -26.79
N ALA A 213 0.77 -0.37 -27.57
CA ALA A 213 -0.28 -0.88 -28.46
C ALA A 213 0.25 -1.81 -29.58
N ASP A 214 1.52 -1.65 -29.97
CA ASP A 214 2.25 -2.49 -30.92
C ASP A 214 2.77 -3.80 -30.30
N GLY A 215 2.60 -3.99 -28.99
CA GLY A 215 3.05 -5.15 -28.25
C GLY A 215 4.47 -5.07 -27.70
N VAL A 216 5.20 -3.96 -27.92
CA VAL A 216 6.53 -3.74 -27.34
C VAL A 216 6.40 -3.51 -25.84
N GLU A 217 7.24 -4.20 -25.06
CA GLU A 217 7.32 -4.02 -23.61
C GLU A 217 8.47 -3.06 -23.24
N THR A 218 8.13 -1.91 -22.66
CA THR A 218 9.08 -0.92 -22.18
C THR A 218 9.20 -1.01 -20.65
N PRO A 219 10.41 -1.25 -20.10
CA PRO A 219 10.60 -1.34 -18.65
C PRO A 219 10.47 0.03 -18.00
N GLU A 220 9.70 0.11 -16.90
CA GLU A 220 9.79 1.25 -15.98
C GLU A 220 11.20 1.30 -15.34
N PRO A 221 11.66 2.47 -14.85
CA PRO A 221 12.92 2.55 -14.13
C PRO A 221 13.02 1.51 -13.01
N PHE A 222 14.14 0.76 -12.99
CA PHE A 222 14.41 -0.35 -12.08
C PHE A 222 13.57 -1.63 -12.25
N ALA A 223 12.69 -1.72 -13.28
CA ALA A 223 11.86 -2.91 -13.49
C ALA A 223 12.68 -4.16 -13.84
N ALA A 224 13.68 -4.03 -14.71
CA ALA A 224 14.55 -5.14 -15.11
C ALA A 224 15.39 -5.66 -13.93
N GLU A 225 15.91 -4.75 -13.12
CA GLU A 225 16.72 -5.06 -11.94
C GLU A 225 15.88 -5.66 -10.82
N ALA A 226 14.64 -5.18 -10.61
CA ALA A 226 13.69 -5.76 -9.67
C ALA A 226 13.30 -7.20 -10.09
N LYS A 227 13.01 -7.40 -11.38
CA LYS A 227 12.76 -8.74 -11.95
C LYS A 227 13.95 -9.66 -11.73
N PHE A 228 15.16 -9.21 -12.07
CA PHE A 228 16.39 -9.98 -11.86
C PHE A 228 16.64 -10.29 -10.38
N PHE A 229 16.34 -9.36 -9.47
CA PHE A 229 16.47 -9.55 -8.03
C PHE A 229 15.62 -10.74 -7.54
N THR A 230 14.38 -10.83 -8.01
CA THR A 230 13.46 -11.95 -7.72
C THR A 230 13.89 -13.23 -8.43
N GLU A 231 14.24 -13.17 -9.72
CA GLU A 231 14.66 -14.35 -10.50
C GLU A 231 15.90 -15.04 -9.93
N SER A 232 16.93 -14.25 -9.59
CA SER A 232 18.20 -14.77 -9.06
C SER A 232 18.06 -15.46 -7.70
N ARG A 233 16.93 -15.29 -7.02
CA ARG A 233 16.62 -15.86 -5.71
C ARG A 233 15.57 -16.97 -5.77
N LEU A 234 14.52 -16.81 -6.58
CA LEU A 234 13.33 -17.66 -6.51
C LEU A 234 13.04 -18.49 -7.76
N LEU A 235 13.50 -18.09 -8.95
CA LEU A 235 13.16 -18.80 -10.20
C LEU A 235 13.57 -20.28 -10.11
N GLN A 236 12.64 -21.21 -10.27
CA GLN A 236 12.85 -22.66 -10.21
C GLN A 236 13.29 -23.19 -8.82
N ARG A 237 13.10 -22.41 -7.74
CA ARG A 237 13.32 -22.87 -6.36
C ARG A 237 12.04 -23.45 -5.77
N ASP A 238 12.21 -24.38 -4.84
CA ASP A 238 11.14 -24.82 -3.95
C ASP A 238 10.86 -23.70 -2.93
N VAL A 239 9.59 -23.35 -2.81
CA VAL A 239 9.11 -22.30 -1.89
C VAL A 239 7.83 -22.76 -1.22
N GLN A 240 7.43 -22.03 -0.19
CA GLN A 240 6.08 -22.11 0.35
C GLN A 240 5.35 -20.80 0.10
N ILE A 241 4.09 -20.87 -0.32
CA ILE A 241 3.28 -19.69 -0.62
C ILE A 241 2.09 -19.67 0.32
N ILE A 242 1.92 -18.57 1.04
CA ILE A 242 0.70 -18.29 1.79
C ILE A 242 -0.27 -17.61 0.82
N LEU A 243 -1.41 -18.25 0.58
CA LEU A 243 -2.50 -17.70 -0.25
C LEU A 243 -3.40 -16.84 0.64
N GLU A 244 -3.42 -15.53 0.43
CA GLU A 244 -4.05 -14.58 1.34
C GLU A 244 -5.36 -14.03 0.79
N SER A 245 -5.41 -13.77 -0.51
CA SER A 245 -6.59 -13.27 -1.21
C SER A 245 -6.48 -13.57 -2.70
N VAL A 246 -7.48 -13.17 -3.48
CA VAL A 246 -7.51 -13.40 -4.92
C VAL A 246 -8.32 -12.35 -5.66
N GLN A 247 -7.81 -11.95 -6.83
CA GLN A 247 -8.50 -11.09 -7.78
C GLN A 247 -8.53 -11.79 -9.14
N ASN A 248 -9.72 -12.22 -9.58
CA ASN A 248 -9.90 -13.08 -10.75
C ASN A 248 -9.08 -14.38 -10.61
N GLN A 249 -8.08 -14.60 -11.48
CA GLN A 249 -7.16 -15.75 -11.42
C GLN A 249 -5.78 -15.38 -10.83
N VAL A 250 -5.63 -14.17 -10.27
CA VAL A 250 -4.38 -13.70 -9.66
C VAL A 250 -4.50 -13.82 -8.15
N ILE A 251 -3.68 -14.68 -7.56
CA ILE A 251 -3.61 -14.86 -6.12
C ILE A 251 -2.72 -13.76 -5.52
N LEU A 252 -3.21 -13.12 -4.47
CA LEU A 252 -2.39 -12.29 -3.60
C LEU A 252 -1.80 -13.19 -2.51
N GLY A 253 -0.48 -13.13 -2.32
CA GLY A 253 0.15 -13.97 -1.33
C GLY A 253 1.58 -13.62 -1.02
N THR A 254 2.12 -14.33 -0.04
CA THR A 254 3.50 -14.18 0.44
C THR A 254 4.32 -15.42 0.07
N ILE A 255 5.49 -15.21 -0.54
CA ILE A 255 6.42 -16.29 -0.89
C ILE A 255 7.49 -16.41 0.19
N LEU A 256 7.54 -17.57 0.82
CA LEU A 256 8.48 -17.94 1.86
C LEU A 256 9.55 -18.87 1.30
N HIS A 257 10.80 -18.52 1.55
CA HIS A 257 11.97 -19.34 1.27
C HIS A 257 12.82 -19.42 2.55
N PRO A 258 13.58 -20.50 2.81
CA PRO A 258 14.42 -20.61 4.01
C PRO A 258 15.39 -19.42 4.22
N ASN A 259 15.85 -18.80 3.12
CA ASN A 259 16.73 -17.64 3.15
C ASN A 259 16.02 -16.29 3.39
N GLY A 260 14.70 -16.28 3.55
CA GLY A 260 13.93 -15.08 3.90
C GLY A 260 12.70 -14.81 3.03
N ASN A 261 11.96 -13.77 3.41
CA ASN A 261 10.76 -13.28 2.75
C ASN A 261 11.12 -12.29 1.62
N ILE A 262 10.83 -12.65 0.37
CA ILE A 262 11.18 -11.83 -0.80
C ILE A 262 10.49 -10.45 -0.78
N THR A 263 9.28 -10.37 -0.22
CA THR A 263 8.48 -9.14 -0.15
C THR A 263 9.20 -8.07 0.67
N GLU A 264 9.74 -8.45 1.83
CA GLU A 264 10.52 -7.57 2.71
C GLU A 264 11.86 -7.15 2.08
N LEU A 265 12.53 -8.09 1.39
CA LEU A 265 13.82 -7.83 0.73
C LEU A 265 13.68 -6.84 -0.42
N LEU A 266 12.62 -6.95 -1.23
CA LEU A 266 12.34 -6.03 -2.34
C LEU A 266 12.12 -4.60 -1.82
N LEU A 267 11.39 -4.44 -0.71
CA LEU A 267 11.18 -3.13 -0.09
C LEU A 267 12.47 -2.56 0.50
N ARG A 268 13.21 -3.36 1.28
CA ARG A 268 14.46 -2.92 1.93
C ARG A 268 15.49 -2.44 0.91
N GLU A 269 15.56 -3.10 -0.24
CA GLU A 269 16.41 -2.71 -1.35
C GLU A 269 15.79 -1.60 -2.22
N GLY A 270 14.57 -1.14 -1.97
CA GLY A 270 13.96 -0.06 -2.77
C GLY A 270 13.61 -0.48 -4.20
N PHE A 271 13.37 -1.77 -4.42
CA PHE A 271 12.78 -2.28 -5.68
C PHE A 271 11.25 -2.28 -5.66
N ALA A 272 10.64 -2.00 -4.51
CA ALA A 272 9.20 -1.97 -4.35
C ALA A 272 8.76 -0.81 -3.48
N ARG A 273 7.47 -0.47 -3.60
CA ARG A 273 6.72 0.40 -2.68
C ARG A 273 5.58 -0.37 -2.05
N CYS A 274 5.17 0.06 -0.85
CA CYS A 274 3.98 -0.45 -0.18
C CYS A 274 2.71 0.00 -0.91
N VAL A 275 1.71 -0.89 -1.00
CA VAL A 275 0.40 -0.58 -1.59
C VAL A 275 -0.73 -0.86 -0.61
N ASP A 276 -1.49 0.18 -0.28
CA ASP A 276 -2.43 0.13 0.86
C ASP A 276 -3.62 -0.83 0.61
N TRP A 277 -4.09 -0.94 -0.63
CA TRP A 277 -5.27 -1.76 -0.97
C TRP A 277 -5.06 -3.26 -0.75
N SER A 278 -3.81 -3.76 -0.83
CA SER A 278 -3.47 -5.16 -0.54
C SER A 278 -2.65 -5.31 0.75
N MET A 279 -2.37 -4.22 1.47
CA MET A 279 -1.68 -4.27 2.76
C MET A 279 -2.50 -5.01 3.82
N ALA A 280 -3.83 -4.84 3.79
CA ALA A 280 -4.72 -5.45 4.78
C ALA A 280 -4.81 -6.98 4.70
N VAL A 281 -4.45 -7.59 3.55
CA VAL A 281 -4.46 -9.06 3.38
C VAL A 281 -3.12 -9.69 3.74
N TYR A 282 -2.05 -8.90 3.88
CA TYR A 282 -0.72 -9.39 4.22
C TYR A 282 -0.67 -9.93 5.65
N THR A 283 -0.26 -11.19 5.78
CA THR A 283 -0.34 -11.94 7.05
C THR A 283 0.94 -11.93 7.88
N GLN A 284 2.07 -11.46 7.35
CA GLN A 284 3.39 -11.60 8.01
C GLN A 284 3.83 -10.36 8.82
N GLY A 285 2.93 -9.39 9.03
CA GLY A 285 3.18 -8.17 9.80
C GLY A 285 3.42 -6.94 8.91
N PRO A 286 2.39 -6.14 8.59
CA PRO A 286 2.50 -4.98 7.69
C PRO A 286 3.52 -3.93 8.17
N GLU A 287 3.77 -3.86 9.47
CA GLU A 287 4.80 -3.00 10.08
C GLU A 287 6.20 -3.30 9.54
N LYS A 288 6.51 -4.56 9.22
CA LYS A 288 7.80 -4.94 8.62
C LYS A 288 7.96 -4.40 7.21
N LEU A 289 6.88 -4.40 6.42
CA LEU A 289 6.87 -3.82 5.08
C LEU A 289 7.09 -2.31 5.15
N ARG A 290 6.34 -1.62 6.03
CA ARG A 290 6.52 -0.18 6.25
C ARG A 290 7.94 0.18 6.72
N ALA A 291 8.52 -0.63 7.60
CA ALA A 291 9.90 -0.45 8.05
C ALA A 291 10.91 -0.64 6.91
N GLY A 292 10.71 -1.65 6.05
CA GLY A 292 11.52 -1.89 4.86
C GLY A 292 11.49 -0.73 3.88
N GLU A 293 10.30 -0.21 3.56
CA GLU A 293 10.14 0.96 2.69
C GLU A 293 10.77 2.22 3.30
N ARG A 294 10.56 2.47 4.60
CA ARG A 294 11.15 3.62 5.30
C ARG A 294 12.68 3.58 5.23
N SER A 295 13.29 2.44 5.50
CA SER A 295 14.74 2.27 5.40
C SER A 295 15.26 2.53 3.99
N ALA A 296 14.52 2.12 2.95
CA ALA A 296 14.90 2.39 1.56
C ALA A 296 14.78 3.87 1.18
N LYS A 297 13.74 4.56 1.67
CA LYS A 297 13.54 6.01 1.53
C LYS A 297 14.66 6.81 2.19
N GLU A 298 15.02 6.47 3.44
CA GLU A 298 16.10 7.12 4.19
C GLU A 298 17.46 6.97 3.50
N ARG A 299 17.74 5.79 2.93
CA ARG A 299 18.96 5.53 2.16
C ARG A 299 18.93 6.03 0.72
N LYS A 300 17.79 6.57 0.25
CA LYS A 300 17.55 7.01 -1.14
C LYS A 300 18.00 5.98 -2.18
N VAL A 301 17.63 4.71 -1.99
CA VAL A 301 18.04 3.63 -2.90
C VAL A 301 17.04 3.42 -4.03
N ARG A 302 17.56 3.25 -5.25
CA ARG A 302 16.81 2.78 -6.43
C ARG A 302 15.59 3.64 -6.75
N ILE A 303 14.36 3.13 -6.59
CA ILE A 303 13.14 3.91 -6.88
C ILE A 303 13.03 5.16 -5.99
N TRP A 304 13.76 5.21 -4.88
CA TRP A 304 13.79 6.31 -3.92
C TRP A 304 14.99 7.26 -4.11
N LYS A 305 15.78 7.14 -5.18
CA LYS A 305 16.98 7.98 -5.41
C LYS A 305 16.69 9.49 -5.39
N ASP A 306 15.53 9.86 -5.93
CA ASP A 306 15.07 11.25 -6.04
C ASP A 306 14.01 11.58 -4.98
N TYR A 307 13.88 10.75 -3.93
CA TYR A 307 12.88 10.95 -2.89
C TYR A 307 13.17 12.21 -2.06
N VAL A 308 12.15 13.07 -1.95
CA VAL A 308 12.13 14.24 -1.08
C VAL A 308 10.97 14.08 -0.11
N ALA A 309 11.27 13.98 1.18
CA ALA A 309 10.24 13.89 2.21
C ALA A 309 9.39 15.19 2.23
N PRO A 310 8.08 15.11 2.48
CA PRO A 310 7.21 16.30 2.55
C PRO A 310 7.65 17.37 3.57
N THR A 311 8.42 16.96 4.57
CA THR A 311 8.98 17.85 5.61
C THR A 311 10.50 18.00 5.50
N ALA A 312 11.12 17.66 4.36
CA ALA A 312 12.59 17.62 4.24
C ALA A 312 13.25 18.98 4.53
N ASN A 313 12.58 20.06 4.19
CA ASN A 313 13.07 21.44 4.35
C ASN A 313 12.54 22.12 5.62
N MET A 314 11.92 21.38 6.55
CA MET A 314 11.40 21.94 7.80
C MET A 314 12.39 21.72 8.95
N ASP A 315 12.64 22.77 9.74
CA ASP A 315 13.40 22.65 10.98
C ASP A 315 12.70 21.70 11.96
N GLN A 316 13.49 20.97 12.75
CA GLN A 316 12.95 19.99 13.69
C GLN A 316 12.03 20.61 14.76
N LYS A 317 12.31 21.87 15.17
CA LYS A 317 11.46 22.68 16.07
C LYS A 317 10.09 23.02 15.48
N ASP A 318 10.02 23.17 14.16
CA ASP A 318 8.78 23.52 13.45
C ASP A 318 8.01 22.27 13.02
N LYS A 319 8.71 21.12 12.94
CA LYS A 319 8.13 19.80 12.73
C LYS A 319 7.50 19.25 14.02
N HIS A 320 8.17 19.36 15.16
CA HIS A 320 7.70 18.83 16.44
C HIS A 320 7.68 19.93 17.51
N PHE A 321 6.50 20.27 17.99
CA PHE A 321 6.35 21.30 19.01
C PHE A 321 5.15 21.06 19.93
N VAL A 322 5.19 21.69 21.09
CA VAL A 322 4.08 21.72 22.06
C VAL A 322 3.38 23.07 21.95
N ALA A 323 2.06 23.07 21.87
CA ALA A 323 1.27 24.30 21.77
C ALA A 323 -0.02 24.20 22.57
N LYS A 324 -0.55 25.34 23.03
CA LYS A 324 -1.83 25.43 23.75
C LYS A 324 -2.98 25.60 22.74
N VAL A 325 -4.01 24.78 22.82
CA VAL A 325 -5.18 24.91 21.93
C VAL A 325 -6.02 26.09 22.35
N MET A 326 -6.21 27.04 21.43
CA MET A 326 -6.94 28.29 21.65
C MET A 326 -8.32 28.29 21.04
N GLN A 327 -8.53 27.60 19.92
CA GLN A 327 -9.81 27.55 19.23
C GLN A 327 -9.93 26.29 18.37
N ILE A 328 -11.10 25.67 18.38
CA ILE A 328 -11.50 24.67 17.39
C ILE A 328 -12.28 25.36 16.27
N VAL A 329 -11.65 25.52 15.12
CA VAL A 329 -12.27 26.17 13.96
C VAL A 329 -13.29 25.22 13.31
N ASN A 330 -12.89 23.97 13.11
CA ASN A 330 -13.72 22.93 12.53
C ASN A 330 -13.34 21.54 13.08
N ALA A 331 -14.05 20.49 12.66
CA ALA A 331 -13.77 19.10 13.06
C ALA A 331 -12.40 18.55 12.61
N ASP A 332 -11.63 19.32 11.85
CA ASP A 332 -10.26 19.01 11.44
C ASP A 332 -9.28 20.18 11.63
N ALA A 333 -9.72 21.36 12.09
CA ALA A 333 -8.91 22.58 12.11
C ALA A 333 -8.87 23.20 13.51
N VAL A 334 -7.66 23.42 14.02
CA VAL A 334 -7.39 23.86 15.39
C VAL A 334 -6.39 25.02 15.38
N VAL A 335 -6.71 26.12 16.05
CA VAL A 335 -5.78 27.22 16.30
C VAL A 335 -5.05 26.94 17.61
N VAL A 336 -3.73 26.99 17.56
CA VAL A 336 -2.86 26.81 18.71
C VAL A 336 -2.00 28.03 18.95
N LYS A 337 -1.67 28.30 20.22
CA LYS A 337 -0.70 29.30 20.65
C LYS A 337 0.63 28.62 20.93
N LEU A 338 1.66 29.05 20.20
CA LEU A 338 3.04 28.63 20.39
C LEU A 338 3.63 29.27 21.65
N ASN A 339 4.76 28.76 22.12
CA ASN A 339 5.47 29.34 23.26
C ASN A 339 5.96 30.77 23.00
N SER A 340 6.18 31.15 21.73
CA SER A 340 6.51 32.52 21.32
C SER A 340 5.35 33.51 21.53
N GLY A 341 4.13 33.01 21.71
CA GLY A 341 2.91 33.81 21.74
C GLY A 341 2.13 33.79 20.42
N ASP A 342 2.76 33.34 19.33
CA ASP A 342 2.15 33.33 18.00
C ASP A 342 0.99 32.33 17.90
N LEU A 343 -0.03 32.70 17.12
CA LEU A 343 -1.16 31.85 16.80
C LEU A 343 -0.94 31.15 15.46
N LYS A 344 -1.12 29.83 15.42
CA LYS A 344 -0.98 29.02 14.20
C LYS A 344 -2.21 28.12 14.03
N THR A 345 -2.72 28.05 12.80
CA THR A 345 -3.81 27.11 12.45
C THR A 345 -3.22 25.80 11.95
N ILE A 346 -3.62 24.70 12.57
CA ILE A 346 -3.20 23.34 12.24
C ILE A 346 -4.41 22.54 11.78
N HIS A 347 -4.23 21.73 10.75
CA HIS A 347 -5.23 20.78 10.27
C HIS A 347 -4.82 19.35 10.65
N LEU A 348 -5.77 18.54 11.10
CA LEU A 348 -5.54 17.12 11.38
C LEU A 348 -5.24 16.39 10.07
N SER A 349 -4.08 15.74 10.00
CA SER A 349 -3.62 15.06 8.80
C SER A 349 -4.46 13.82 8.47
N SER A 350 -4.63 13.55 7.17
CA SER A 350 -5.26 12.33 6.62
C SER A 350 -6.70 12.03 7.04
N ILE A 351 -7.40 12.98 7.67
CA ILE A 351 -8.83 12.85 7.95
C ILE A 351 -9.65 13.90 7.20
N ARG A 352 -10.94 13.63 7.09
CA ARG A 352 -11.93 14.48 6.46
C ARG A 352 -13.05 14.74 7.46
N PRO A 353 -13.36 16.01 7.77
CA PRO A 353 -14.49 16.34 8.64
C PRO A 353 -15.82 15.96 7.95
N PRO A 354 -16.92 15.82 8.70
CA PRO A 354 -18.26 15.61 8.14
C PRO A 354 -18.60 16.61 7.02
N ARG A 355 -19.31 16.17 5.98
CA ARG A 355 -19.72 17.03 4.85
C ARG A 355 -21.11 16.59 4.38
N LEU A 356 -21.86 17.50 3.74
CA LEU A 356 -23.06 17.13 3.00
C LEU A 356 -22.66 16.42 1.70
N GLU A 357 -23.30 15.30 1.39
CA GLU A 357 -23.17 14.62 0.10
C GLU A 357 -24.28 15.11 -0.85
N GLY A 358 -23.92 15.56 -2.07
CA GLY A 358 -24.86 16.02 -3.11
C GLY A 358 -24.69 17.48 -3.57
N GLU A 359 -25.26 17.83 -4.73
CA GLU A 359 -25.35 19.21 -5.23
C GLU A 359 -26.34 20.03 -4.40
N VAL A 360 -25.80 20.98 -3.62
CA VAL A 360 -26.63 21.90 -2.85
C VAL A 360 -27.12 23.00 -3.78
N ASN A 361 -28.27 22.80 -4.43
CA ASN A 361 -28.98 23.80 -5.23
C ASN A 361 -29.70 24.87 -4.38
N GLN A 362 -29.43 24.93 -3.07
CA GLN A 362 -29.98 25.96 -2.18
C GLN A 362 -28.95 27.05 -1.86
N ASP A 363 -29.44 28.27 -1.70
CA ASP A 363 -28.69 29.46 -1.28
C ASP A 363 -27.65 29.15 -0.19
N ARG A 364 -26.39 28.97 -0.61
CA ARG A 364 -25.22 28.79 0.27
C ARG A 364 -25.12 29.87 1.36
N ARG A 365 -25.77 31.02 1.17
CA ARG A 365 -25.80 32.16 2.10
C ARG A 365 -26.53 31.89 3.42
N LYS A 366 -27.41 30.88 3.51
CA LYS A 366 -28.16 30.55 4.75
C LYS A 366 -27.67 29.30 5.49
N LEU A 367 -26.78 28.51 4.88
CA LEU A 367 -26.24 27.30 5.50
C LEU A 367 -25.29 27.65 6.65
N ARG A 368 -25.47 27.03 7.81
CA ARG A 368 -24.59 27.09 8.98
C ARG A 368 -23.89 25.75 9.13
N PRO A 369 -22.68 25.59 8.57
CA PRO A 369 -22.01 24.28 8.48
C PRO A 369 -21.92 23.52 9.80
N LEU A 370 -21.72 24.23 10.92
CA LEU A 370 -21.59 23.59 12.23
C LEU A 370 -22.87 22.85 12.68
N TYR A 371 -24.05 23.41 12.40
CA TYR A 371 -25.33 22.89 12.91
C TYR A 371 -26.11 22.10 11.85
N ASP A 372 -25.93 22.46 10.57
CA ASP A 372 -26.71 21.90 9.47
C ASP A 372 -26.03 20.69 8.81
N ILE A 373 -24.70 20.51 9.00
CA ILE A 373 -24.00 19.32 8.53
C ILE A 373 -24.10 18.23 9.60
N PRO A 374 -24.67 17.05 9.26
CA PRO A 374 -24.69 15.87 10.12
C PRO A 374 -23.37 15.61 10.84
N TYR A 375 -23.42 15.34 12.15
CA TYR A 375 -22.28 15.00 13.01
C TYR A 375 -21.18 16.08 13.15
N MET A 376 -21.29 17.24 12.47
CA MET A 376 -20.29 18.30 12.55
C MET A 376 -20.23 18.92 13.93
N PHE A 377 -21.39 19.18 14.53
CA PHE A 377 -21.50 19.70 15.88
C PHE A 377 -20.84 18.76 16.90
N GLU A 378 -21.16 17.47 16.84
CA GLU A 378 -20.60 16.42 17.70
C GLU A 378 -19.09 16.31 17.54
N ALA A 379 -18.58 16.39 16.30
CA ALA A 379 -17.16 16.33 16.01
C ALA A 379 -16.40 17.55 16.59
N ARG A 380 -16.92 18.77 16.40
CA ARG A 380 -16.33 19.99 16.98
C ARG A 380 -16.43 19.98 18.51
N GLU A 381 -17.56 19.57 19.07
CA GLU A 381 -17.75 19.50 20.53
C GLU A 381 -16.83 18.47 21.18
N PHE A 382 -16.61 17.32 20.51
CA PHE A 382 -15.63 16.35 20.96
C PHE A 382 -14.22 16.97 21.04
N LEU A 383 -13.79 17.69 20.00
CA LEU A 383 -12.51 18.40 20.01
C LEU A 383 -12.47 19.48 21.08
N ARG A 384 -13.51 20.30 21.21
CA ARG A 384 -13.59 21.39 22.19
C ARG A 384 -13.41 20.86 23.60
N LYS A 385 -14.27 19.91 24.01
CA LYS A 385 -14.23 19.31 25.36
C LYS A 385 -12.90 18.62 25.65
N LYS A 386 -12.29 18.01 24.63
CA LYS A 386 -11.03 17.28 24.81
C LYS A 386 -9.80 18.19 24.82
N LEU A 387 -9.78 19.27 24.04
CA LEU A 387 -8.56 20.01 23.71
C LEU A 387 -8.52 21.46 24.20
N ILE A 388 -9.65 22.17 24.28
CA ILE A 388 -9.62 23.62 24.51
C ILE A 388 -8.86 23.99 25.78
N GLY A 389 -7.92 24.93 25.67
CA GLY A 389 -7.06 25.38 26.77
C GLY A 389 -5.94 24.41 27.19
N LYS A 390 -5.89 23.19 26.63
CA LYS A 390 -4.85 22.20 26.96
C LYS A 390 -3.63 22.33 26.06
N LYS A 391 -2.47 21.88 26.57
CA LYS A 391 -1.25 21.72 25.78
C LYS A 391 -1.29 20.39 25.03
N VAL A 392 -0.97 20.43 23.74
CA VAL A 392 -0.95 19.27 22.84
C VAL A 392 0.42 19.16 22.18
N ASN A 393 0.81 17.93 21.82
CA ASN A 393 2.00 17.69 21.01
C ASN A 393 1.57 17.66 19.54
N VAL A 394 2.25 18.46 18.73
CA VAL A 394 2.00 18.59 17.29
C VAL A 394 3.20 18.03 16.54
N THR A 395 2.94 17.14 15.59
CA THR A 395 3.92 16.65 14.62
C THR A 395 3.43 16.97 13.22
N VAL A 396 4.07 17.90 12.54
CA VAL A 396 3.74 18.27 11.16
C VAL A 396 4.09 17.11 10.24
N ASP A 397 3.10 16.61 9.51
CA ASP A 397 3.26 15.50 8.56
C ASP A 397 3.58 16.04 7.15
N TYR A 398 2.91 17.13 6.75
CA TYR A 398 3.14 17.81 5.47
C TYR A 398 2.51 19.22 5.46
N ILE A 399 2.97 20.06 4.54
CA ILE A 399 2.35 21.35 4.24
C ILE A 399 1.73 21.26 2.85
N ARG A 400 0.41 21.44 2.78
CA ARG A 400 -0.28 21.60 1.50
C ARG A 400 -0.12 23.04 1.06
N GLN A 401 0.61 23.25 -0.03
CA GLN A 401 0.86 24.57 -0.62
C GLN A 401 -0.44 25.26 -1.01
N ALA A 402 -0.43 26.59 -0.97
CA ALA A 402 -1.54 27.39 -1.47
C ALA A 402 -1.78 27.09 -2.96
N THR A 403 -3.04 26.95 -3.36
CA THR A 403 -3.40 26.78 -4.77
C THR A 403 -3.98 28.10 -5.27
N ALA A 404 -3.46 28.61 -6.38
CA ALA A 404 -4.02 29.79 -7.03
C ALA A 404 -5.43 29.49 -7.56
N SER A 405 -6.29 30.50 -7.60
CA SER A 405 -7.60 30.36 -8.25
C SER A 405 -7.41 30.09 -9.74
N THR A 406 -8.09 29.08 -10.26
CA THR A 406 -8.29 28.87 -11.70
C THR A 406 -9.78 29.00 -12.01
N ASP A 407 -10.15 29.06 -13.30
CA ASP A 407 -11.56 29.16 -13.73
C ASP A 407 -12.44 27.99 -13.23
N VAL A 408 -11.82 26.87 -12.81
CA VAL A 408 -12.52 25.66 -12.35
C VAL A 408 -12.30 25.37 -10.85
N THR A 409 -11.21 25.87 -10.25
CA THR A 409 -10.90 25.61 -8.83
C THR A 409 -10.68 26.90 -8.05
N PRO A 410 -11.41 27.12 -6.92
CA PRO A 410 -11.18 28.27 -6.06
C PRO A 410 -9.79 28.23 -5.42
N ALA A 411 -9.26 29.40 -5.08
CA ALA A 411 -7.98 29.50 -4.37
C ALA A 411 -8.07 28.81 -3.00
N PHE A 412 -7.07 28.02 -2.66
CA PHE A 412 -6.96 27.38 -1.35
C PHE A 412 -5.74 27.92 -0.62
N PRO A 413 -5.87 28.38 0.65
CA PRO A 413 -4.74 28.83 1.43
C PRO A 413 -3.82 27.65 1.78
N GLU A 414 -2.55 27.96 2.09
CA GLU A 414 -1.60 26.99 2.63
C GLU A 414 -2.19 26.32 3.89
N ARG A 415 -2.02 25.00 4.01
CA ARG A 415 -2.47 24.23 5.18
C ARG A 415 -1.33 23.42 5.77
N THR A 416 -0.96 23.76 7.00
CA THR A 416 -0.13 22.88 7.84
C THR A 416 -0.99 21.69 8.30
N CYS A 417 -0.66 20.49 7.81
CA CYS A 417 -1.32 19.25 8.20
C CYS A 417 -0.45 18.48 9.18
N ALA A 418 -1.01 18.11 10.33
CA ALA A 418 -0.25 17.54 11.43
C ALA A 418 -1.03 16.47 12.20
N THR A 419 -0.27 15.57 12.80
CA THR A 419 -0.74 14.67 13.83
C THR A 419 -0.72 15.41 15.16
N VAL A 420 -1.87 15.46 15.84
CA VAL A 420 -2.03 16.10 17.14
C VAL A 420 -2.30 15.04 18.20
N THR A 421 -1.49 15.00 19.24
CA THR A 421 -1.62 14.05 20.35
C THR A 421 -1.75 14.75 21.71
N ILE A 422 -2.48 14.12 22.62
CA ILE A 422 -2.60 14.55 24.03
C ILE A 422 -2.66 13.32 24.93
N GLY A 423 -1.76 13.23 25.90
CA GLY A 423 -1.67 12.06 26.79
C GLY A 423 -1.49 10.74 26.02
N GLY A 424 -0.69 10.75 24.94
CA GLY A 424 -0.47 9.59 24.07
C GLY A 424 -1.62 9.26 23.11
N ILE A 425 -2.74 9.98 23.14
CA ILE A 425 -3.89 9.70 22.27
C ILE A 425 -3.80 10.54 21.00
N ASN A 426 -3.79 9.90 19.84
CA ASN A 426 -3.96 10.55 18.54
C ASN A 426 -5.41 11.05 18.37
N ILE A 427 -5.58 12.36 18.20
CA ILE A 427 -6.90 12.99 18.10
C ILE A 427 -7.62 12.63 16.81
N ALA A 428 -6.88 12.53 15.69
CA ALA A 428 -7.44 12.15 14.41
C ALA A 428 -8.00 10.71 14.46
N GLU A 429 -7.23 9.78 15.04
CA GLU A 429 -7.68 8.40 15.24
C GLU A 429 -8.91 8.31 16.16
N ALA A 430 -8.96 9.14 17.22
CA ALA A 430 -10.08 9.18 18.14
C ALA A 430 -11.37 9.70 17.49
N LEU A 431 -11.29 10.70 16.60
CA LEU A 431 -12.42 11.18 15.80
C LEU A 431 -12.94 10.08 14.86
N VAL A 432 -12.03 9.47 14.10
CA VAL A 432 -12.36 8.41 13.14
C VAL A 432 -12.96 7.19 13.84
N SER A 433 -12.39 6.74 14.96
CA SER A 433 -12.90 5.62 15.76
C SER A 433 -14.31 5.82 16.31
N LYS A 434 -14.75 7.09 16.45
CA LYS A 434 -16.11 7.47 16.86
C LYS A 434 -17.06 7.68 15.67
N GLY A 435 -16.57 7.58 14.44
CA GLY A 435 -17.34 7.88 13.24
C GLY A 435 -17.63 9.38 13.09
N LEU A 436 -16.78 10.26 13.65
CA LEU A 436 -16.93 11.72 13.58
C LEU A 436 -16.06 12.35 12.48
N ALA A 437 -15.31 11.53 11.75
CA ALA A 437 -14.51 11.90 10.58
C ALA A 437 -14.29 10.64 9.72
N THR A 438 -13.98 10.83 8.44
CA THR A 438 -13.54 9.76 7.53
C THR A 438 -12.07 9.90 7.18
N VAL A 439 -11.44 8.83 6.72
CA VAL A 439 -10.01 8.82 6.34
C VAL A 439 -9.87 9.19 4.87
N ILE A 440 -8.93 10.09 4.57
CA ILE A 440 -8.63 10.48 3.20
C ILE A 440 -7.99 9.28 2.48
N ARG A 441 -8.51 8.93 1.29
CA ARG A 441 -7.89 7.93 0.43
C ARG A 441 -6.89 8.60 -0.50
N TYR A 442 -5.62 8.24 -0.35
CA TYR A 442 -4.51 8.78 -1.12
C TYR A 442 -4.23 7.98 -2.39
N ARG A 443 -3.63 8.64 -3.38
CA ARG A 443 -3.06 7.96 -4.55
C ARG A 443 -1.79 7.21 -4.15
N GLN A 444 -1.37 6.23 -4.96
CA GLN A 444 -0.22 5.36 -4.67
C GLN A 444 1.13 6.11 -4.55
N ASP A 445 1.20 7.34 -5.03
CA ASP A 445 2.37 8.21 -5.10
C ASP A 445 2.24 9.45 -4.21
N ASP A 446 1.14 9.58 -3.47
CA ASP A 446 0.90 10.71 -2.59
C ASP A 446 1.42 10.43 -1.16
N ASP A 447 2.63 10.89 -0.90
CA ASP A 447 3.27 10.81 0.42
C ASP A 447 2.85 11.96 1.36
N GLN A 448 1.94 12.87 0.95
CA GLN A 448 1.39 13.92 1.82
C GLN A 448 0.30 13.37 2.75
N ARG A 449 0.68 12.43 3.61
CA ARG A 449 -0.19 11.72 4.54
C ARG A 449 0.41 11.61 5.94
N SER A 450 -0.44 11.29 6.91
CA SER A 450 -0.06 11.08 8.30
C SER A 450 0.92 9.92 8.42
N SER A 451 1.91 10.08 9.29
CA SER A 451 2.76 8.98 9.76
C SER A 451 1.99 7.83 10.42
N HIS A 452 0.75 8.08 10.88
CA HIS A 452 -0.15 7.11 11.53
C HIS A 452 -1.29 6.65 10.60
N TYR A 453 -1.10 6.73 9.28
CA TYR A 453 -2.17 6.46 8.31
C TYR A 453 -2.81 5.06 8.44
N ASP A 454 -2.01 4.02 8.72
CA ASP A 454 -2.52 2.66 8.90
C ASP A 454 -3.42 2.53 10.15
N GLU A 455 -3.09 3.23 11.24
CA GLU A 455 -3.92 3.29 12.44
C GLU A 455 -5.26 3.99 12.15
N LEU A 456 -5.25 5.05 11.34
CA LEU A 456 -6.47 5.74 10.90
C LEU A 456 -7.35 4.82 10.07
N LEU A 457 -6.78 4.08 9.11
CA LEU A 457 -7.51 3.11 8.29
C LEU A 457 -8.15 2.01 9.15
N ALA A 458 -7.40 1.48 10.12
CA ALA A 458 -7.91 0.48 11.05
C ALA A 458 -9.03 1.06 11.93
N ALA A 459 -8.90 2.30 12.40
CA ALA A 459 -9.93 3.02 13.14
C ALA A 459 -11.22 3.18 12.33
N GLU A 460 -11.12 3.54 11.05
CA GLU A 460 -12.28 3.71 10.16
C GLU A 460 -12.97 2.37 9.91
N ALA A 461 -12.21 1.31 9.64
CA ALA A 461 -12.75 -0.04 9.48
C ALA A 461 -13.53 -0.49 10.72
N ARG A 462 -13.02 -0.20 11.93
CA ARG A 462 -13.74 -0.45 13.20
C ARG A 462 -15.00 0.40 13.33
N ALA A 463 -14.98 1.66 12.91
CA ALA A 463 -16.14 2.55 12.99
C ALA A 463 -17.25 2.12 12.03
N ILE A 464 -16.89 1.71 10.81
CA ILE A 464 -17.79 1.14 9.79
C ILE A 464 -18.42 -0.16 10.31
N LYS A 465 -17.60 -1.12 10.76
CA LYS A 465 -18.08 -2.41 11.27
C LYS A 465 -19.09 -2.25 12.41
N ASN A 466 -18.86 -1.26 13.28
CA ASN A 466 -19.72 -0.98 14.42
C ASN A 466 -20.82 0.05 14.12
N ALA A 467 -21.00 0.47 12.86
CA ALA A 467 -22.00 1.44 12.41
C ALA A 467 -22.06 2.71 13.28
N LYS A 468 -20.89 3.31 13.57
CA LYS A 468 -20.76 4.49 14.43
C LYS A 468 -20.84 5.79 13.64
N GLY A 469 -21.50 6.81 14.20
CA GLY A 469 -21.51 8.18 13.67
C GLY A 469 -21.93 8.24 12.20
N LEU A 470 -21.07 8.81 11.36
CA LEU A 470 -21.22 8.89 9.91
C LEU A 470 -21.49 7.55 9.21
N HIS A 471 -21.11 6.43 9.83
CA HIS A 471 -21.34 5.07 9.28
C HIS A 471 -22.60 4.41 9.85
N SER A 472 -23.35 5.11 10.71
CA SER A 472 -24.60 4.60 11.26
C SER A 472 -25.74 4.69 10.26
N LYS A 473 -26.62 3.69 10.26
CA LYS A 473 -27.90 3.74 9.55
C LYS A 473 -29.03 4.31 10.42
N ARG A 474 -28.73 4.73 11.66
CA ARG A 474 -29.68 5.32 12.59
C ARG A 474 -30.00 6.77 12.21
N GLU A 475 -31.06 7.31 12.80
CA GLU A 475 -31.41 8.72 12.62
C GLU A 475 -30.23 9.64 12.92
N VAL A 476 -30.01 10.59 12.00
CA VAL A 476 -28.92 11.54 12.03
C VAL A 476 -29.23 12.64 13.04
N PRO A 477 -28.28 13.08 13.88
CA PRO A 477 -28.49 14.21 14.78
C PRO A 477 -28.87 15.48 14.01
N ILE A 478 -29.95 16.16 14.41
CA ILE A 478 -30.41 17.42 13.84
C ILE A 478 -30.34 18.51 14.93
N HIS A 479 -29.57 19.57 14.68
CA HIS A 479 -29.43 20.70 15.60
C HIS A 479 -30.22 21.92 15.11
N ARG A 480 -31.45 22.09 15.62
CA ARG A 480 -32.28 23.27 15.29
C ARG A 480 -31.92 24.47 16.15
N VAL A 481 -30.82 25.14 15.82
CA VAL A 481 -30.36 26.30 16.59
C VAL A 481 -31.01 27.58 16.08
N ALA A 482 -31.66 28.34 16.95
CA ALA A 482 -32.20 29.67 16.63
C ALA A 482 -31.09 30.74 16.80
N ASP A 483 -30.69 31.39 15.72
CA ASP A 483 -29.77 32.54 15.83
C ASP A 483 -30.57 33.82 16.03
N ILE A 484 -30.56 34.35 17.25
CA ILE A 484 -31.18 35.63 17.60
C ILE A 484 -30.16 36.77 17.69
N SER A 485 -28.88 36.49 17.37
CA SER A 485 -27.84 37.51 17.32
C SER A 485 -28.08 38.44 16.12
N GLY A 486 -28.35 39.72 16.41
CA GLY A 486 -28.57 40.74 15.38
C GLY A 486 -30.03 40.89 14.91
N ASP A 487 -30.97 40.12 15.45
CA ASP A 487 -32.40 40.26 15.19
C ASP A 487 -33.11 40.79 16.43
N THR A 488 -33.30 42.11 16.49
CA THR A 488 -33.89 42.80 17.65
C THR A 488 -35.31 42.34 17.95
N GLN A 489 -36.10 41.97 16.93
CA GLN A 489 -37.48 41.52 17.13
C GLN A 489 -37.50 40.14 17.79
N LYS A 490 -36.71 39.19 17.29
CA LYS A 490 -36.59 37.87 17.92
C LYS A 490 -35.96 37.95 19.30
N ALA A 491 -34.96 38.80 19.49
CA ALA A 491 -34.34 39.00 20.80
C ALA A 491 -35.36 39.44 21.86
N LYS A 492 -36.26 40.39 21.53
CA LYS A 492 -37.34 40.83 22.42
C LYS A 492 -38.33 39.70 22.75
N GLN A 493 -38.59 38.80 21.81
CA GLN A 493 -39.48 37.65 22.02
C GLN A 493 -38.86 36.60 22.96
N PHE A 494 -37.55 36.36 22.86
CA PHE A 494 -36.85 35.36 23.67
C PHE A 494 -36.45 35.88 25.07
N LEU A 495 -36.26 37.20 25.23
CA LEU A 495 -35.76 37.80 26.47
C LEU A 495 -36.55 37.39 27.74
N PRO A 496 -37.90 37.39 27.77
CA PRO A 496 -38.64 36.99 28.97
C PRO A 496 -38.37 35.55 29.40
N PHE A 497 -38.09 34.65 28.45
CA PHE A 497 -37.76 33.25 28.76
C PHE A 497 -36.37 33.13 29.37
N LEU A 498 -35.40 33.87 28.83
CA LEU A 498 -34.03 33.91 29.34
C LEU A 498 -33.97 34.53 30.74
N GLN A 499 -34.71 35.61 30.99
CA GLN A 499 -34.80 36.24 32.31
C GLN A 499 -35.42 35.31 33.35
N ARG A 500 -36.48 34.57 32.99
CA ARG A 500 -37.10 33.60 33.90
C ARG A 500 -36.24 32.38 34.16
N ALA A 501 -35.40 31.98 33.21
CA ALA A 501 -34.47 30.85 33.39
C ALA A 501 -33.40 31.14 34.45
N GLY A 502 -33.13 32.42 34.74
CA GLY A 502 -32.12 32.84 35.70
C GLY A 502 -30.72 32.41 35.24
N ARG A 503 -29.96 31.77 36.14
CA ARG A 503 -28.60 31.33 35.82
C ARG A 503 -28.62 30.26 34.73
N SER A 504 -28.00 30.57 33.60
CA SER A 504 -27.96 29.71 32.43
C SER A 504 -26.52 29.32 32.09
N GLU A 505 -26.34 28.07 31.64
CA GLU A 505 -25.08 27.59 31.11
C GLU A 505 -25.00 27.90 29.62
N ALA A 506 -23.86 28.42 29.18
CA ALA A 506 -23.64 28.74 27.79
C ALA A 506 -22.19 28.43 27.36
N VAL A 507 -21.97 28.30 26.05
CA VAL A 507 -20.65 28.18 25.44
C VAL A 507 -20.35 29.46 24.68
N VAL A 508 -19.19 30.06 24.91
CA VAL A 508 -18.77 31.23 24.13
C VAL A 508 -18.38 30.80 22.72
N GLU A 509 -19.25 31.01 21.74
CA GLU A 509 -19.02 30.66 20.34
C GLU A 509 -18.08 31.64 19.64
N TYR A 510 -18.15 32.92 20.02
CA TYR A 510 -17.36 33.97 19.39
C TYR A 510 -17.13 35.16 20.33
N VAL A 511 -16.02 35.87 20.13
CA VAL A 511 -15.67 37.11 20.85
C VAL A 511 -15.55 38.21 19.81
N PHE A 512 -16.49 39.16 19.84
CA PHE A 512 -16.50 40.32 18.93
C PHE A 512 -15.57 41.43 19.40
N SER A 513 -15.49 41.65 20.72
CA SER A 513 -14.59 42.62 21.37
C SER A 513 -14.34 42.18 22.82
N GLY A 514 -13.55 42.96 23.57
CA GLY A 514 -13.29 42.70 24.99
C GLY A 514 -14.54 42.55 25.87
N SER A 515 -15.67 43.15 25.51
CA SER A 515 -16.92 43.10 26.28
C SER A 515 -18.12 42.50 25.55
N ARG A 516 -17.99 42.13 24.27
CA ARG A 516 -19.11 41.64 23.43
C ARG A 516 -18.85 40.23 22.92
N LEU A 517 -19.72 39.31 23.30
CA LEU A 517 -19.60 37.87 23.07
C LEU A 517 -20.80 37.32 22.29
N LYS A 518 -20.61 36.22 21.56
CA LYS A 518 -21.68 35.37 21.05
C LYS A 518 -21.74 34.12 21.92
N LEU A 519 -22.88 33.85 22.53
CA LEU A 519 -23.08 32.69 23.39
C LEU A 519 -24.04 31.71 22.73
N TYR A 520 -23.68 30.43 22.72
CA TYR A 520 -24.60 29.33 22.45
C TYR A 520 -25.18 28.82 23.76
N MET A 521 -26.51 28.78 23.85
CA MET A 521 -27.24 28.28 25.01
C MET A 521 -27.80 26.89 24.66
N PRO A 522 -27.19 25.79 25.16
CA PRO A 522 -27.57 24.45 24.74
C PRO A 522 -29.00 24.07 25.13
N LYS A 523 -29.48 24.54 26.29
CA LYS A 523 -30.81 24.21 26.83
C LYS A 523 -31.92 24.90 26.03
N GLU A 524 -31.72 26.16 25.69
CA GLU A 524 -32.66 26.97 24.91
C GLU A 524 -32.44 26.83 23.40
N THR A 525 -31.38 26.12 22.97
CA THR A 525 -31.00 25.89 21.58
C THR A 525 -30.89 27.18 20.76
N CYS A 526 -30.33 28.24 21.36
CA CYS A 526 -30.23 29.55 20.72
C CYS A 526 -28.84 30.20 20.81
N LEU A 527 -28.54 31.08 19.87
CA LEU A 527 -27.35 31.92 19.85
C LEU A 527 -27.72 33.36 20.17
N ILE A 528 -27.07 33.94 21.19
CA ILE A 528 -27.33 35.31 21.64
C ILE A 528 -26.09 36.20 21.51
N THR A 529 -26.30 37.50 21.34
CA THR A 529 -25.24 38.49 21.61
C THR A 529 -25.30 38.85 23.08
N PHE A 530 -24.20 38.66 23.80
CA PHE A 530 -24.08 38.97 25.22
C PHE A 530 -23.07 40.11 25.41
N LEU A 531 -23.44 41.12 26.18
CA LEU A 531 -22.57 42.23 26.56
C LEU A 531 -22.27 42.14 28.05
N LEU A 532 -21.01 42.33 28.43
CA LEU A 532 -20.61 42.38 29.82
C LEU A 532 -21.15 43.66 30.47
N ALA A 533 -21.90 43.50 31.55
CA ALA A 533 -22.51 44.61 32.27
C ALA A 533 -21.46 45.43 33.03
N GLY A 534 -21.65 46.76 33.07
CA GLY A 534 -20.86 47.65 33.91
C GLY A 534 -19.45 47.96 33.41
N ILE A 535 -19.09 47.56 32.18
CA ILE A 535 -17.78 47.85 31.60
C ILE A 535 -17.90 48.38 30.17
N GLU A 536 -16.93 49.18 29.75
CA GLU A 536 -16.67 49.54 28.36
C GLU A 536 -15.26 49.09 27.99
N CYS A 537 -15.10 48.49 26.81
CA CYS A 537 -13.80 48.05 26.31
C CYS A 537 -13.46 48.84 25.04
N PRO A 538 -12.16 49.04 24.75
CA PRO A 538 -11.75 49.75 23.55
C PRO A 538 -12.35 49.14 22.29
N ARG A 539 -12.88 49.99 21.40
CA ARG A 539 -13.60 49.55 20.21
C ARG A 539 -12.64 49.19 19.09
N GLY A 540 -12.79 48.01 18.52
CA GLY A 540 -12.03 47.60 17.34
C GLY A 540 -12.45 48.39 16.10
N SER A 541 -11.64 48.27 15.05
CA SER A 541 -11.93 48.92 13.76
C SER A 541 -13.28 48.46 13.20
N ARG A 542 -14.00 49.38 12.56
CA ARG A 542 -15.34 49.10 12.01
C ARG A 542 -15.50 49.73 10.63
N ASN A 543 -15.99 48.93 9.68
CA ASN A 543 -16.46 49.45 8.40
C ASN A 543 -17.78 50.19 8.61
N THR A 544 -17.78 51.49 8.31
CA THR A 544 -18.96 52.34 8.26
C THR A 544 -19.28 52.67 6.80
N PRO A 545 -20.49 53.14 6.48
CA PRO A 545 -20.83 53.59 5.13
C PRO A 545 -19.91 54.71 4.60
N THR A 546 -19.20 55.41 5.49
CA THR A 546 -18.33 56.55 5.20
C THR A 546 -16.83 56.20 5.22
N GLY A 547 -16.45 54.94 5.45
CA GLY A 547 -15.05 54.49 5.45
C GLY A 547 -14.75 53.45 6.52
N VAL A 548 -13.45 53.20 6.76
CA VAL A 548 -13.01 52.36 7.87
C VAL A 548 -12.72 53.26 9.06
N GLN A 549 -13.47 53.12 10.14
CA GLN A 549 -13.15 53.76 11.39
C GLN A 549 -12.01 52.98 12.07
N GLU A 550 -10.89 53.65 12.33
CA GLU A 550 -9.75 53.05 13.03
C GLU A 550 -10.13 52.60 14.44
N GLY A 551 -9.53 51.50 14.88
CA GLY A 551 -9.75 50.97 16.22
C GLY A 551 -9.10 51.84 17.29
N GLU A 552 -9.70 51.87 18.47
CA GLU A 552 -9.10 52.48 19.65
C GLU A 552 -7.86 51.69 20.09
N ALA A 553 -6.91 52.38 20.73
CA ALA A 553 -5.71 51.77 21.28
C ALA A 553 -6.07 50.60 22.21
N PHE A 554 -5.30 49.51 22.12
CA PHE A 554 -5.47 48.28 22.91
C PHE A 554 -6.75 47.47 22.64
N SER A 555 -7.53 47.79 21.60
CA SER A 555 -8.78 47.08 21.27
C SER A 555 -8.55 45.62 20.85
N GLU A 556 -7.47 45.35 20.11
CA GLU A 556 -7.09 44.00 19.71
C GLU A 556 -6.61 43.18 20.91
N GLU A 557 -5.80 43.77 21.78
CA GLU A 557 -5.26 43.17 23.00
C GLU A 557 -6.38 42.82 23.98
N ALA A 558 -7.35 43.72 24.18
CA ALA A 558 -8.53 43.45 25.01
C ALA A 558 -9.38 42.31 24.45
N THR A 559 -9.52 42.25 23.12
CA THR A 559 -10.24 41.17 22.42
C THR A 559 -9.50 39.84 22.56
N LEU A 560 -8.18 39.83 22.37
CA LEU A 560 -7.32 38.67 22.54
C LEU A 560 -7.37 38.16 23.97
N PHE A 561 -7.19 39.03 24.96
CA PHE A 561 -7.29 38.70 26.38
C PHE A 561 -8.59 37.96 26.71
N THR A 562 -9.72 38.49 26.22
CA THR A 562 -11.04 37.88 26.41
C THR A 562 -11.15 36.54 25.69
N LYS A 563 -10.64 36.43 24.46
CA LYS A 563 -10.56 35.15 23.74
C LYS A 563 -9.78 34.10 24.52
N GLU A 564 -8.63 34.44 25.09
CA GLU A 564 -7.80 33.48 25.83
C GLU A 564 -8.48 32.93 27.08
N LEU A 565 -9.33 33.74 27.70
CA LEU A 565 -10.02 33.39 28.93
C LEU A 565 -11.29 32.58 28.69
N VAL A 566 -12.13 32.95 27.73
CA VAL A 566 -13.50 32.41 27.65
C VAL A 566 -13.89 31.79 26.31
N LEU A 567 -13.16 32.00 25.21
CA LEU A 567 -13.54 31.46 23.90
C LEU A 567 -13.68 29.92 23.95
N GLN A 568 -14.84 29.43 23.50
CA GLN A 568 -15.22 28.02 23.49
C GLN A 568 -15.18 27.31 24.85
N ARG A 569 -15.24 28.10 25.94
CA ARG A 569 -15.41 27.58 27.29
C ARG A 569 -16.86 27.64 27.72
N GLU A 570 -17.19 26.76 28.65
CA GLU A 570 -18.48 26.79 29.34
C GLU A 570 -18.45 27.94 30.36
N VAL A 571 -19.49 28.78 30.30
CA VAL A 571 -19.68 29.92 31.19
C VAL A 571 -21.05 29.82 31.83
N LYS A 572 -21.18 30.37 33.04
CA LYS A 572 -22.46 30.52 33.75
C LYS A 572 -22.72 32.00 33.91
N GLY A 573 -23.82 32.48 33.34
CA GLY A 573 -24.28 33.87 33.44
C GLY A 573 -25.65 33.91 34.10
N GLY A 574 -25.93 34.98 34.84
CA GLY A 574 -27.24 35.29 35.43
C GLY A 574 -27.80 36.59 34.89
#